data_AF-A0A5N5N1J1-F1
#
_entry.id   AF-A0A5N5N1J1-F1
#
_cell.length_a   1.000
_cell.length_b   1.000
_cell.length_c   1.000
_cell.angle_alpha   90.00
_cell.angle_beta   90.00
_cell.angle_gamma   90.00
#
_symmetry.space_group_name_H-M   'P 1'
#
loop_
_entity.id
_entity.type
_entity.pdbx_description
1 polymer ?
#
loop_
_entity_poly.entity_id
_entity_poly.type
_entity_poly.pdbx_seq_one_letter_code
_entity_poly.pdbx_strand_id
1 'polypeptide(L)'
;MYQRSVEFASFNEEAKKWNVKAKNVSSGEIEEYSARFLVVASGETSNPFIPELEGLNTFSGEFLHSTKFKYGKTYRDKNVLVVGSGNSGMEIALYLANHGARTSIAIRSPTHILSREMVYLGLTLMKYFSTGIVDKVMVMLSKLVYGDLSKHGIIRPAEGPFFMKVAYGKYPVFDVGTVKKIKSGEIQVLPALESIRGEEVVFENGKSHPFDAIFWAGPHH
;
A
#
# COMPACT_ATOMS: atom_id res chain seq x y z
N MET A 1 20.04 15.29 -20.08
CA MET A 1 20.60 15.07 -18.72
C MET A 1 19.62 14.21 -17.92
N TYR A 2 19.49 12.94 -18.29
CA TYR A 2 18.79 11.89 -17.55
C TYR A 2 19.80 10.75 -17.35
N GLN A 3 19.55 9.77 -16.48
CA GLN A 3 20.47 8.66 -16.13
C GLN A 3 21.61 9.02 -15.14
N ARG A 4 21.37 9.86 -14.14
CA ARG A 4 22.28 10.01 -12.99
C ARG A 4 21.62 9.46 -11.74
N SER A 5 22.24 8.47 -11.11
CA SER A 5 21.82 7.93 -9.82
C SER A 5 22.68 8.58 -8.75
N VAL A 6 22.08 9.35 -7.84
CA VAL A 6 22.80 9.87 -6.68
C VAL A 6 23.11 8.70 -5.75
N GLU A 7 24.39 8.43 -5.51
CA GLU A 7 24.85 7.33 -4.65
C GLU A 7 25.24 7.83 -3.26
N PHE A 8 25.66 9.09 -3.15
CA PHE A 8 26.13 9.67 -1.89
C PHE A 8 25.91 11.18 -1.85
N ALA A 9 25.56 11.71 -0.69
CA ALA A 9 25.54 13.14 -0.43
C ALA A 9 26.02 13.43 1.00
N SER A 10 26.94 14.38 1.16
CA SER A 10 27.39 14.86 2.45
C SER A 10 27.44 16.38 2.50
N PHE A 11 27.16 16.94 3.67
CA PHE A 11 27.31 18.37 3.90
C PHE A 11 28.73 18.67 4.35
N ASN A 12 29.39 19.60 3.67
CA ASN A 12 30.67 20.15 4.07
C ASN A 12 30.43 21.44 4.87
N GLU A 13 30.70 21.37 6.17
CA GLU A 13 30.49 22.48 7.12
C GLU A 13 31.37 23.70 6.84
N GLU A 14 32.64 23.48 6.46
CA GLU A 14 33.58 24.56 6.16
C GLU A 14 33.16 25.33 4.91
N ALA A 15 32.75 24.61 3.85
CA ALA A 15 32.33 25.18 2.58
C ALA A 15 30.86 25.64 2.57
N LYS A 16 30.08 25.28 3.60
CA LYS A 16 28.62 25.47 3.67
C LYS A 16 27.89 25.00 2.41
N LYS A 17 28.31 23.84 1.89
CA LYS A 17 27.78 23.24 0.65
C LYS A 17 27.62 21.73 0.80
N TRP A 18 26.64 21.20 0.10
CA TRP A 18 26.47 19.77 -0.16
C TRP A 18 27.42 19.34 -1.27
N ASN A 19 28.12 18.22 -1.04
CA ASN A 19 28.85 17.48 -2.05
C ASN A 19 28.06 16.22 -2.38
N VAL A 20 27.70 16.05 -3.65
CA VAL A 20 26.84 14.97 -4.13
C VAL A 20 27.62 14.17 -5.17
N LYS A 21 27.70 12.85 -4.98
CA LYS A 21 28.26 11.93 -5.95
C LYS A 21 27.12 11.27 -6.71
N ALA A 22 27.10 11.42 -8.02
CA ALA A 22 26.12 10.78 -8.88
C ALA A 22 26.82 9.90 -9.91
N LYS A 23 26.36 8.67 -10.04
CA LYS A 23 26.82 7.75 -11.06
C LYS A 23 26.01 7.95 -12.33
N ASN A 24 26.69 8.20 -13.44
CA ASN A 24 26.10 8.15 -14.76
C ASN A 24 25.79 6.68 -15.10
N VAL A 25 24.51 6.34 -15.21
CA VAL A 25 24.05 4.95 -15.37
C VAL A 25 24.39 4.38 -16.76
N SER A 26 24.63 5.23 -17.77
CA SER A 26 25.02 4.76 -19.11
C SER A 26 26.53 4.63 -19.29
N SER A 27 27.35 5.56 -18.76
CA SER A 27 28.82 5.46 -18.85
C SER A 27 29.48 4.75 -17.68
N GLY A 28 28.79 4.64 -16.54
CA GLY A 28 29.33 4.11 -15.28
C GLY A 28 30.20 5.11 -14.51
N GLU A 29 30.46 6.29 -15.07
CA GLU A 29 31.33 7.31 -14.47
C GLU A 29 30.70 7.96 -13.24
N ILE A 30 31.54 8.33 -12.27
CA ILE A 30 31.13 9.07 -11.08
C ILE A 30 31.37 10.56 -11.33
N GLU A 31 30.29 11.33 -11.22
CA GLU A 31 30.28 12.78 -11.34
C GLU A 31 30.07 13.39 -9.95
N GLU A 32 30.86 14.41 -9.60
CA GLU A 32 30.73 15.14 -8.33
C GLU A 32 30.10 16.51 -8.55
N TYR A 33 29.11 16.84 -7.72
CA TYR A 33 28.36 18.08 -7.75
C TYR A 33 28.48 18.80 -6.42
N SER A 34 28.61 20.12 -6.45
CA SER A 34 28.61 20.96 -5.24
C SER A 34 27.48 21.98 -5.29
N ALA A 35 26.63 22.02 -4.25
CA ALA A 35 25.46 22.88 -4.20
C ALA A 35 25.23 23.47 -2.81
N ARG A 36 24.62 24.66 -2.73
CA ARG A 36 24.28 25.28 -1.43
C ARG A 36 23.09 24.60 -0.74
N PHE A 37 22.18 24.03 -1.52
CA PHE A 37 20.97 23.37 -1.04
C PHE A 37 20.84 22.02 -1.72
N LEU A 38 20.39 21.01 -0.96
CA LEU A 38 20.02 19.70 -1.45
C LEU A 38 18.56 19.45 -1.12
N VAL A 39 17.75 19.16 -2.14
CA VAL A 39 16.34 18.76 -1.98
C VAL A 39 16.24 17.29 -2.34
N VAL A 40 15.87 16.45 -1.37
CA VAL A 40 15.65 15.02 -1.61
C VAL A 40 14.20 14.80 -2.02
N ALA A 41 14.00 14.38 -3.26
CA ALA A 41 12.69 14.09 -3.84
C ALA A 41 12.65 12.69 -4.48
N SER A 42 13.40 11.73 -3.92
CA SER A 42 13.51 10.35 -4.41
C SER A 42 12.23 9.52 -4.24
N GLY A 43 11.26 10.02 -3.47
CA GLY A 43 10.09 9.25 -3.04
C GLY A 43 10.47 8.21 -1.98
N GLU A 44 9.45 7.70 -1.28
CA GLU A 44 9.57 6.68 -0.22
C GLU A 44 9.17 5.28 -0.73
N THR A 45 8.81 5.16 -2.02
CA THR A 45 8.09 4.00 -2.56
C THR A 45 8.83 3.22 -3.64
N SER A 46 10.16 3.28 -3.68
CA SER A 46 10.94 2.74 -4.80
C SER A 46 11.30 1.26 -4.68
N ASN A 47 11.63 0.74 -3.48
CA ASN A 47 12.07 -0.65 -3.35
C ASN A 47 10.94 -1.53 -2.81
N PRO A 48 10.37 -2.47 -3.58
CA PRO A 48 9.35 -3.38 -3.07
C PRO A 48 9.89 -4.24 -1.93
N PHE A 49 9.20 -4.28 -0.77
CA PHE A 49 9.53 -5.20 0.32
C PHE A 49 8.57 -6.37 0.32
N ILE A 50 9.13 -7.58 0.15
CA ILE A 50 8.41 -8.84 0.27
C ILE A 50 9.09 -9.60 1.42
N PRO A 51 8.43 -9.80 2.57
CA PRO A 51 8.98 -10.58 3.66
C PRO A 51 9.19 -12.02 3.20
N GLU A 52 10.09 -12.74 3.89
CA GLU A 52 10.24 -14.18 3.69
C GLU A 52 8.90 -14.86 4.01
N LEU A 53 8.21 -15.32 2.96
CA LEU A 53 6.94 -16.04 3.06
C LEU A 53 7.22 -17.51 2.84
N GLU A 54 6.90 -18.33 3.84
CA GLU A 54 7.15 -19.76 3.82
C GLU A 54 6.48 -20.42 2.60
N GLY A 55 7.27 -21.16 1.83
CA GLY A 55 6.80 -21.90 0.66
C GLY A 55 6.46 -21.04 -0.56
N LEU A 56 6.77 -19.74 -0.57
CA LEU A 56 6.55 -18.87 -1.73
C LEU A 56 7.24 -19.40 -3.01
N ASN A 57 8.41 -20.02 -2.88
CA ASN A 57 9.13 -20.66 -3.99
C ASN A 57 8.41 -21.90 -4.55
N THR A 58 7.42 -22.44 -3.84
CA THR A 58 6.60 -23.57 -4.30
C THR A 58 5.36 -23.12 -5.07
N PHE A 59 5.06 -21.82 -5.09
CA PHE A 59 3.90 -21.29 -5.80
C PHE A 59 4.04 -21.49 -7.30
N SER A 60 3.15 -22.28 -7.90
CA SER A 60 3.14 -22.55 -9.35
C SER A 60 2.40 -21.48 -10.16
N GLY A 61 1.62 -20.63 -9.49
CA GLY A 61 0.92 -19.51 -10.11
C GLY A 61 1.81 -18.28 -10.33
N GLU A 62 1.21 -17.20 -10.82
CA GLU A 62 1.91 -15.96 -11.08
C GLU A 62 2.06 -15.11 -9.80
N PHE A 63 3.28 -14.77 -9.41
CA PHE A 63 3.54 -13.86 -8.28
C PHE A 63 4.13 -12.53 -8.76
N LEU A 64 3.45 -11.42 -8.47
CA LEU A 64 3.84 -10.08 -8.93
C LEU A 64 3.80 -9.06 -7.79
N HIS A 65 4.78 -8.16 -7.77
CA HIS A 65 4.66 -6.94 -6.97
C HIS A 65 3.70 -5.94 -7.65
N SER A 66 2.98 -5.14 -6.86
CA SER A 66 2.03 -4.13 -7.31
C SER A 66 2.60 -3.18 -8.39
N THR A 67 3.88 -2.83 -8.28
CA THR A 67 4.63 -1.99 -9.24
C THR A 67 4.77 -2.60 -10.63
N LYS A 68 4.61 -3.91 -10.78
CA LYS A 68 4.66 -4.60 -12.08
C LYS A 68 3.27 -4.84 -12.68
N PHE A 69 2.19 -4.49 -11.97
CA PHE A 69 0.83 -4.65 -12.46
C PHE A 69 0.55 -3.70 -13.64
N LYS A 70 0.01 -4.24 -14.74
CA LYS A 70 -0.31 -3.46 -15.95
C LYS A 70 -1.72 -3.66 -16.49
N TYR A 71 -2.19 -4.92 -16.57
CA TYR A 71 -3.45 -5.23 -17.26
C TYR A 71 -4.27 -6.29 -16.52
N GLY A 72 -5.37 -5.87 -15.88
CA GLY A 72 -6.29 -6.77 -15.17
C GLY A 72 -7.14 -7.70 -16.05
N LYS A 73 -7.31 -7.41 -17.37
CA LYS A 73 -8.09 -8.27 -18.28
C LYS A 73 -7.52 -9.69 -18.41
N THR A 74 -6.21 -9.85 -18.23
CA THR A 74 -5.52 -11.14 -18.28
C THR A 74 -5.94 -12.09 -17.16
N TYR A 75 -6.59 -11.56 -16.11
CA TYR A 75 -7.01 -12.31 -14.93
C TYR A 75 -8.50 -12.59 -14.87
N ARG A 76 -9.23 -12.37 -15.98
CA ARG A 76 -10.64 -12.71 -16.06
C ARG A 76 -10.85 -14.19 -15.70
N ASP A 77 -11.85 -14.46 -14.87
CA ASP A 77 -12.25 -15.78 -14.38
C ASP A 77 -11.20 -16.51 -13.51
N LYS A 78 -10.02 -15.92 -13.29
CA LYS A 78 -8.97 -16.46 -12.41
C LYS A 78 -9.21 -16.11 -10.94
N ASN A 79 -8.78 -16.99 -10.04
CA ASN A 79 -8.69 -16.75 -8.61
C ASN A 79 -7.43 -15.92 -8.32
N VAL A 80 -7.60 -14.70 -7.84
CA VAL A 80 -6.49 -13.77 -7.62
C VAL A 80 -6.48 -13.29 -6.18
N LEU A 81 -5.32 -13.36 -5.54
CA LEU A 81 -5.08 -12.84 -4.21
C LEU A 81 -4.29 -11.54 -4.27
N VAL A 82 -4.80 -10.47 -3.67
CA VAL A 82 -4.05 -9.24 -3.42
C VAL A 82 -3.61 -9.22 -1.96
N VAL A 83 -2.30 -9.14 -1.71
CA VAL A 83 -1.74 -9.10 -0.36
C VAL A 83 -1.42 -7.67 0.03
N GLY A 84 -2.12 -7.15 1.04
CA GLY A 84 -1.95 -5.80 1.55
C GLY A 84 -3.16 -4.91 1.32
N SER A 85 -3.59 -4.24 2.38
CA SER A 85 -4.77 -3.37 2.41
C SER A 85 -4.49 -1.90 2.14
N GLY A 86 -3.26 -1.53 1.75
CA GLY A 86 -2.94 -0.13 1.41
C GLY A 86 -3.72 0.38 0.19
N ASN A 87 -3.58 1.67 -0.12
CA ASN A 87 -4.27 2.29 -1.26
C ASN A 87 -4.04 1.51 -2.56
N SER A 88 -2.79 1.15 -2.87
CA SER A 88 -2.46 0.38 -4.07
C SER A 88 -3.14 -1.00 -4.09
N GLY A 89 -3.16 -1.71 -2.95
CA GLY A 89 -3.80 -3.03 -2.86
C GLY A 89 -5.31 -2.95 -3.08
N MET A 90 -5.96 -1.94 -2.49
CA MET A 90 -7.40 -1.72 -2.62
C MET A 90 -7.80 -1.30 -4.05
N GLU A 91 -6.96 -0.48 -4.71
CA GLU A 91 -7.16 -0.09 -6.11
C GLU A 91 -6.94 -1.27 -7.07
N ILE A 92 -5.89 -2.08 -6.87
CA ILE A 92 -5.63 -3.28 -7.66
C ILE A 92 -6.77 -4.30 -7.50
N ALA A 93 -7.23 -4.55 -6.27
CA ALA A 93 -8.33 -5.47 -6.01
C ALA A 93 -9.62 -5.01 -6.70
N LEU A 94 -9.95 -3.72 -6.64
CA LEU A 94 -11.09 -3.16 -7.37
C LEU A 94 -10.93 -3.31 -8.88
N TYR A 95 -9.75 -3.02 -9.41
CA TYR A 95 -9.47 -3.12 -10.84
C TYR A 95 -9.65 -4.56 -11.34
N LEU A 96 -9.10 -5.54 -10.62
CA LEU A 96 -9.22 -6.97 -10.93
C LEU A 96 -10.68 -7.43 -10.91
N ALA A 97 -11.42 -7.10 -9.85
CA ALA A 97 -12.82 -7.45 -9.72
C ALA A 97 -13.67 -6.84 -10.85
N ASN A 98 -13.45 -5.58 -11.21
CA ASN A 98 -14.14 -4.93 -12.33
C ASN A 98 -13.83 -5.56 -13.69
N HIS A 99 -12.73 -6.29 -13.82
CA HIS A 99 -12.34 -7.01 -15.04
C HIS A 99 -12.68 -8.51 -15.01
N GLY A 100 -13.46 -8.94 -14.01
CA GLY A 100 -14.01 -10.29 -13.92
C GLY A 100 -13.10 -11.32 -13.26
N ALA A 101 -12.04 -10.91 -12.56
CA ALA A 101 -11.27 -11.81 -11.71
C ALA A 101 -12.03 -12.15 -10.42
N ARG A 102 -11.92 -13.40 -9.95
CA ARG A 102 -12.40 -13.82 -8.63
C ARG A 102 -11.40 -13.34 -7.59
N THR A 103 -11.67 -12.17 -7.03
CA THR A 103 -10.65 -11.41 -6.32
C THR A 103 -10.80 -11.56 -4.81
N SER A 104 -9.69 -11.86 -4.15
CA SER A 104 -9.55 -11.84 -2.70
C SER A 104 -8.49 -10.83 -2.28
N ILE A 105 -8.66 -10.19 -1.12
CA ILE A 105 -7.67 -9.29 -0.54
C ILE A 105 -7.32 -9.75 0.88
N ALA A 106 -6.04 -9.97 1.14
CA ALA A 106 -5.54 -10.32 2.47
C ALA A 106 -5.23 -9.06 3.28
N ILE A 107 -5.88 -8.93 4.44
CA ILE A 107 -5.77 -7.78 5.32
C ILE A 107 -5.26 -8.25 6.67
N ARG A 108 -4.00 -7.93 6.98
CA ARG A 108 -3.36 -8.30 8.26
C ARG A 108 -3.67 -7.32 9.39
N SER A 109 -3.70 -6.03 9.07
CA SER A 109 -3.68 -4.99 10.11
C SER A 109 -4.96 -4.14 10.07
N PRO A 110 -5.45 -3.69 11.23
CA PRO A 110 -6.56 -2.76 11.30
C PRO A 110 -6.30 -1.53 10.43
N THR A 111 -7.33 -1.09 9.70
CA THR A 111 -7.21 -0.04 8.67
C THR A 111 -8.41 0.89 8.73
N HIS A 112 -8.15 2.21 8.70
CA HIS A 112 -9.22 3.20 8.51
C HIS A 112 -9.57 3.33 7.03
N ILE A 113 -10.86 3.28 6.71
CA ILE A 113 -11.38 3.60 5.38
C ILE A 113 -12.07 4.96 5.42
N LEU A 114 -11.62 5.87 4.55
CA LEU A 114 -12.19 7.22 4.37
C LEU A 114 -12.36 7.50 2.88
N SER A 115 -13.26 8.42 2.51
CA SER A 115 -13.26 8.99 1.16
C SER A 115 -12.22 10.12 1.04
N ARG A 116 -11.88 10.55 -0.18
CA ARG A 116 -10.97 11.68 -0.40
C ARG A 116 -11.55 12.98 0.18
N GLU A 117 -12.86 13.18 0.05
CA GLU A 117 -13.59 14.34 0.57
C GLU A 117 -13.52 14.38 2.10
N MET A 118 -13.70 13.23 2.76
CA MET A 118 -13.55 13.15 4.22
C MET A 118 -12.13 13.53 4.66
N VAL A 119 -11.12 13.08 3.93
CA VAL A 119 -9.72 13.40 4.24
C VAL A 119 -9.46 14.90 4.07
N TYR A 120 -9.93 15.51 2.98
CA TYR A 120 -9.81 16.96 2.78
C TYR A 120 -10.54 17.76 3.86
N LEU A 121 -11.73 17.31 4.27
CA LEU A 121 -12.45 17.90 5.38
C LEU A 121 -11.65 17.78 6.68
N GLY A 122 -11.12 16.60 7.00
CA GLY A 122 -10.30 16.40 8.19
C GLY A 122 -9.04 17.27 8.20
N LEU A 123 -8.31 17.35 7.08
CA LEU A 123 -7.17 18.25 6.93
C LEU A 123 -7.54 19.73 7.12
N THR A 124 -8.72 20.13 6.66
CA THR A 124 -9.23 21.50 6.85
C THR A 124 -9.59 21.77 8.31
N LEU A 125 -10.27 20.83 8.96
CA LEU A 125 -10.67 20.95 10.37
C LEU A 125 -9.47 20.97 11.32
N MET A 126 -8.38 20.28 11.00
CA MET A 126 -7.15 20.31 11.82
C MET A 126 -6.50 21.69 11.90
N LYS A 127 -6.85 22.64 11.03
CA LYS A 127 -6.40 24.04 11.16
C LYS A 127 -7.06 24.77 12.33
N TYR A 128 -8.20 24.27 12.79
CA TYR A 128 -9.05 24.94 13.78
C TYR A 128 -9.28 24.09 15.04
N PHE A 129 -9.12 22.76 14.96
CA PHE A 129 -9.38 21.82 16.04
C PHE A 129 -8.20 20.87 16.25
N SER A 130 -8.09 20.32 17.47
CA SER A 130 -7.07 19.33 17.79
C SER A 130 -7.30 18.01 17.05
N THR A 131 -6.21 17.27 16.78
CA THR A 131 -6.25 15.98 16.07
C THR A 131 -7.26 15.00 16.66
N GLY A 132 -7.37 14.93 17.99
CA GLY A 132 -8.32 14.02 18.66
C GLY A 132 -9.79 14.36 18.41
N ILE A 133 -10.14 15.64 18.28
CA ILE A 133 -11.52 16.05 17.92
C ILE A 133 -11.77 15.67 16.46
N VAL A 134 -10.84 16.02 15.56
CA VAL A 134 -10.98 15.71 14.14
C VAL A 134 -11.10 14.21 13.92
N ASP A 135 -10.27 13.40 14.58
CA ASP A 135 -10.33 11.94 14.48
C ASP A 135 -11.69 11.36 14.89
N LYS A 136 -12.27 11.85 15.99
CA LYS A 136 -13.62 11.42 16.41
C LYS A 136 -14.67 11.73 15.35
N VAL A 137 -14.63 12.94 14.77
CA VAL A 137 -15.55 13.35 13.69
C VAL A 137 -15.35 12.45 12.47
N MET A 138 -14.10 12.17 12.09
CA MET A 138 -13.79 11.37 10.90
C MET A 138 -14.18 9.90 11.06
N VAL A 139 -13.98 9.34 12.26
CA VAL A 139 -14.47 7.99 12.60
C VAL A 139 -16.00 7.94 12.58
N MET A 140 -16.68 8.97 13.10
CA MET A 140 -18.15 9.05 13.05
C MET A 140 -18.67 9.10 11.61
N LEU A 141 -18.11 9.98 10.77
CA LEU A 141 -18.47 10.06 9.35
C LEU A 141 -18.18 8.73 8.62
N SER A 142 -17.03 8.09 8.91
CA SER A 142 -16.68 6.77 8.34
C SER A 142 -17.72 5.72 8.69
N LYS A 143 -18.21 5.70 9.94
CA LYS A 143 -19.29 4.80 10.37
C LYS A 143 -20.61 5.10 9.65
N LEU A 144 -20.94 6.36 9.41
CA LEU A 144 -22.16 6.73 8.69
C LEU A 144 -22.11 6.30 7.21
N VAL A 145 -20.97 6.52 6.54
CA VAL A 145 -20.80 6.21 5.12
C VAL A 145 -20.60 4.72 4.88
N TYR A 146 -19.70 4.08 5.63
CA TYR A 146 -19.28 2.70 5.38
C TYR A 146 -19.92 1.69 6.33
N GLY A 147 -20.51 2.11 7.45
CA GLY A 147 -21.05 1.20 8.45
C GLY A 147 -19.95 0.44 9.21
N ASP A 148 -20.34 -0.72 9.75
CA ASP A 148 -19.41 -1.67 10.34
C ASP A 148 -18.91 -2.67 9.26
N LEU A 149 -17.60 -2.65 9.03
CA LEU A 149 -16.91 -3.54 8.08
C LEU A 149 -16.26 -4.73 8.78
N SER A 150 -16.37 -4.86 10.11
CA SER A 150 -15.79 -5.97 10.88
C SER A 150 -16.32 -7.33 10.41
N LYS A 151 -17.61 -7.40 10.06
CA LYS A 151 -18.26 -8.58 9.46
C LYS A 151 -17.67 -8.99 8.11
N HIS A 152 -16.94 -8.09 7.46
CA HIS A 152 -16.21 -8.32 6.22
C HIS A 152 -14.69 -8.40 6.48
N GLY A 153 -14.23 -8.62 7.71
CA GLY A 153 -12.81 -8.77 8.03
C GLY A 153 -12.00 -7.46 8.09
N ILE A 154 -12.61 -6.28 7.89
CA ILE A 154 -11.92 -4.99 8.02
C ILE A 154 -12.18 -4.42 9.41
N ILE A 155 -11.15 -4.50 10.25
CA ILE A 155 -11.18 -3.97 11.61
C ILE A 155 -10.68 -2.52 11.61
N ARG A 156 -11.40 -1.64 12.28
CA ARG A 156 -10.98 -0.25 12.46
C ARG A 156 -9.94 -0.17 13.62
N PRO A 157 -8.83 0.56 13.45
CA PRO A 157 -7.90 0.83 14.56
C PRO A 157 -8.58 1.55 15.73
N ALA A 158 -8.05 1.35 16.95
CA ALA A 158 -8.50 2.06 18.14
C ALA A 158 -8.10 3.56 18.10
N GLU A 159 -6.92 3.84 17.56
CA GLU A 159 -6.41 5.19 17.35
C GLU A 159 -7.01 5.82 16.09
N GLY A 160 -7.07 7.15 16.05
CA GLY A 160 -7.70 7.86 14.94
C GLY A 160 -6.84 7.96 13.67
N PRO A 161 -7.46 8.15 12.50
CA PRO A 161 -6.77 8.14 11.20
C PRO A 161 -5.69 9.21 11.05
N PHE A 162 -5.90 10.42 11.60
CA PHE A 162 -4.93 11.51 11.53
C PHE A 162 -3.85 11.38 12.60
N PHE A 163 -4.19 10.90 13.81
CA PHE A 163 -3.19 10.54 14.80
C PHE A 163 -2.22 9.49 14.25
N MET A 164 -2.73 8.40 13.65
CA MET A 164 -1.89 7.34 13.07
C MET A 164 -0.96 7.86 11.97
N LYS A 165 -1.41 8.83 11.17
CA LYS A 165 -0.57 9.50 10.17
C LYS A 165 0.59 10.24 10.84
N VAL A 166 0.32 11.02 11.88
CA VAL A 166 1.34 11.84 12.56
C VAL A 166 2.30 10.98 13.37
N ALA A 167 1.79 9.97 14.09
CA ALA A 167 2.59 9.15 15.00
C ALA A 167 3.39 8.05 14.27
N TYR A 168 2.84 7.46 13.22
CA TYR A 168 3.41 6.25 12.59
C TYR A 168 3.59 6.35 11.07
N GLY A 169 3.27 7.50 10.45
CA GLY A 169 3.27 7.62 9.00
C GLY A 169 2.19 6.78 8.30
N LYS A 170 1.23 6.22 9.04
CA LYS A 170 0.20 5.33 8.49
C LYS A 170 -1.02 6.13 8.03
N TYR A 171 -1.22 6.16 6.72
CA TYR A 171 -2.35 6.85 6.12
C TYR A 171 -3.62 5.99 6.15
N PRO A 172 -4.81 6.62 6.29
CA PRO A 172 -6.06 5.94 6.00
C PRO A 172 -6.12 5.53 4.53
N VAL A 173 -6.86 4.46 4.26
CA VAL A 173 -7.14 4.01 2.90
C VAL A 173 -8.28 4.84 2.33
N PHE A 174 -8.08 5.29 1.10
CA PHE A 174 -9.06 6.00 0.32
C PHE A 174 -9.92 5.03 -0.44
N ASP A 175 -11.19 4.91 -0.05
CA ASP A 175 -12.12 4.10 -0.84
C ASP A 175 -12.40 4.79 -2.17
N VAL A 176 -12.20 4.03 -3.24
CA VAL A 176 -12.53 4.40 -4.63
C VAL A 176 -13.64 3.53 -5.21
N GLY A 177 -14.34 2.77 -4.35
CA GLY A 177 -15.42 1.85 -4.72
C GLY A 177 -15.15 0.39 -4.32
N THR A 178 -13.97 0.10 -3.77
CA THR A 178 -13.57 -1.22 -3.29
C THR A 178 -14.49 -1.71 -2.16
N VAL A 179 -14.89 -0.83 -1.23
CA VAL A 179 -15.80 -1.21 -0.14
C VAL A 179 -17.15 -1.70 -0.65
N LYS A 180 -17.67 -1.11 -1.74
CA LYS A 180 -18.93 -1.57 -2.35
C LYS A 180 -18.81 -3.02 -2.84
N LYS A 181 -17.69 -3.35 -3.48
CA LYS A 181 -17.39 -4.71 -3.98
C LYS A 181 -17.15 -5.70 -2.85
N ILE A 182 -16.55 -5.26 -1.75
CA ILE A 182 -16.40 -6.08 -0.54
C ILE A 182 -17.77 -6.39 0.08
N LYS A 183 -18.63 -5.39 0.18
CA LYS A 183 -19.98 -5.56 0.74
C LYS A 183 -20.86 -6.49 -0.09
N SER A 184 -20.72 -6.47 -1.43
CA SER A 184 -21.44 -7.38 -2.32
C SER A 184 -20.85 -8.79 -2.38
N GLY A 185 -19.66 -9.01 -1.81
CA GLY A 185 -18.94 -10.27 -1.88
C GLY A 185 -18.19 -10.52 -3.20
N GLU A 186 -18.15 -9.53 -4.10
CA GLU A 186 -17.34 -9.60 -5.33
C GLU A 186 -15.83 -9.55 -5.04
N ILE A 187 -15.45 -8.91 -3.92
CA ILE A 187 -14.09 -9.00 -3.35
C ILE A 187 -14.20 -9.65 -1.98
N GLN A 188 -13.52 -10.78 -1.79
CA GLN A 188 -13.47 -11.46 -0.50
C GLN A 188 -12.31 -10.93 0.34
N VAL A 189 -12.55 -10.64 1.62
CA VAL A 189 -11.48 -10.26 2.56
C VAL A 189 -11.02 -11.51 3.30
N LEU A 190 -9.73 -11.77 3.25
CA LEU A 190 -9.07 -12.89 3.91
C LEU A 190 -8.12 -12.37 5.00
N PRO A 191 -7.81 -13.21 6.03
CA PRO A 191 -6.83 -12.84 7.05
C PRO A 191 -5.42 -12.76 6.45
N ALA A 192 -4.41 -12.53 7.30
CA ALA A 192 -3.04 -12.59 6.84
C ALA A 192 -2.66 -13.99 6.37
N LEU A 193 -1.72 -14.04 5.44
CA LEU A 193 -1.14 -15.28 4.94
C LEU A 193 -0.19 -15.83 5.99
N GLU A 194 -0.19 -17.15 6.13
CA GLU A 194 0.73 -17.89 6.98
C GLU A 194 1.81 -18.59 6.13
N SER A 195 1.40 -19.34 5.12
CA SER A 195 2.33 -20.07 4.22
C SER A 195 1.71 -20.34 2.85
N ILE A 196 2.53 -20.80 1.90
CA ILE A 196 2.11 -21.22 0.56
C ILE A 196 2.54 -22.67 0.31
N ARG A 197 1.69 -23.47 -0.33
CA ARG A 197 1.96 -24.87 -0.68
C ARG A 197 1.43 -25.16 -2.08
N GLY A 198 2.29 -25.08 -3.10
CA GLY A 198 1.82 -25.21 -4.49
C GLY A 198 0.87 -24.06 -4.83
N GLU A 199 -0.34 -24.36 -5.31
CA GLU A 199 -1.35 -23.34 -5.63
C GLU A 199 -2.16 -22.87 -4.41
N GLU A 200 -2.04 -23.56 -3.28
CA GLU A 200 -2.80 -23.28 -2.06
C GLU A 200 -2.08 -22.24 -1.20
N VAL A 201 -2.80 -21.18 -0.84
CA VAL A 201 -2.36 -20.20 0.15
C VAL A 201 -3.06 -20.49 1.47
N VAL A 202 -2.27 -20.68 2.53
CA VAL A 202 -2.74 -20.92 3.90
C VAL A 202 -2.80 -19.59 4.65
N PHE A 203 -3.88 -19.37 5.38
CA PHE A 203 -4.13 -18.14 6.14
C PHE A 203 -4.12 -18.42 7.65
N GLU A 204 -3.87 -17.39 8.46
CA GLU A 204 -3.76 -17.49 9.93
C GLU A 204 -4.99 -18.09 10.64
N ASN A 205 -6.13 -18.17 9.97
CA ASN A 205 -7.33 -18.83 10.50
C ASN A 205 -7.37 -20.34 10.23
N GLY A 206 -6.28 -20.92 9.70
CA GLY A 206 -6.14 -22.33 9.36
C GLY A 206 -6.84 -22.75 8.06
N LYS A 207 -7.48 -21.83 7.32
CA LYS A 207 -8.08 -22.12 6.02
C LYS A 207 -7.06 -21.99 4.91
N SER A 208 -7.25 -22.75 3.83
CA SER A 208 -6.50 -22.59 2.59
C SER A 208 -7.44 -22.35 1.41
N HIS A 209 -6.93 -21.65 0.41
CA HIS A 209 -7.61 -21.42 -0.86
C HIS A 209 -6.63 -21.50 -2.03
N PRO A 210 -7.03 -22.05 -3.18
CA PRO A 210 -6.21 -22.06 -4.39
C PRO A 210 -6.23 -20.69 -5.07
N PHE A 211 -5.08 -20.27 -5.60
CA PHE A 211 -4.94 -19.04 -6.38
C PHE A 211 -4.11 -19.25 -7.64
N ASP A 212 -4.55 -18.64 -8.74
CA ASP A 212 -3.82 -18.61 -10.00
C ASP A 212 -2.75 -17.51 -10.02
N ALA A 213 -2.97 -16.43 -9.24
CA ALA A 213 -2.03 -15.31 -9.13
C ALA A 213 -2.08 -14.62 -7.76
N ILE A 214 -0.93 -14.12 -7.33
CA ILE A 214 -0.75 -13.34 -6.11
C ILE A 214 -0.12 -11.98 -6.46
N PHE A 215 -0.79 -10.91 -6.06
CA PHE A 215 -0.31 -9.54 -6.16
C PHE A 215 0.13 -9.01 -4.81
N TRP A 216 1.43 -8.83 -4.63
CA TRP A 216 1.99 -8.24 -3.43
C TRP A 216 1.91 -6.72 -3.49
N ALA A 217 1.06 -6.13 -2.66
CA ALA A 217 0.90 -4.69 -2.47
C ALA A 217 1.36 -4.27 -1.05
N GLY A 218 2.45 -4.88 -0.59
CA GLY A 218 3.10 -4.54 0.67
C GLY A 218 3.90 -3.23 0.60
N PRO A 219 4.52 -2.84 1.73
CA PRO A 219 5.29 -1.62 1.83
C PRO A 219 6.51 -1.63 0.90
N HIS A 220 7.03 -0.43 0.69
CA HIS A 220 8.29 -0.20 0.02
C HIS A 220 9.35 0.23 1.06
N HIS A 221 10.61 -0.05 0.77
CA HIS A 221 11.79 0.52 1.43
C HIS A 221 12.36 1.68 0.62
#